data_AF-A0A6P3FJY4-F1
#
_entry.id   AF-A0A6P3FJY4-F1
#
_cell.length_a   1.000
_cell.length_b   1.000
_cell.length_c   1.000
_cell.angle_alpha   90.00
_cell.angle_beta   90.00
_cell.angle_gamma   90.00
#
_symmetry.space_group_name_H-M   'P 1'
#
loop_
_entity.id
_entity.type
_entity.pdbx_description
1 polymer ?
#
loop_
_entity_poly.entity_id
_entity_poly.type
_entity_poly.pdbx_seq_one_letter_code
_entity_poly.pdbx_strand_id
1 'polypeptide(L)'
;RPYTLSVALPGSILDNAQSPELRTYLAGQIARACTIFCVDEIVVFDEEGQEAKSVEGEFRGVGKKGQACVQLARILQYLECPQYLRKAFFPKHQDLQFAGLLNPLDSPHHVRQDEDTEFREGVVVDRPTRAGHGSFVNCGMKKEVKIDKNLEPGLRVTVRLNPTQLPECKTYRGTVVSSQEPRTRAGLYWGYTVRLASC
;
A
#
# COMPACT_ATOMS: atom_id res chain seq x y z
N ARG A 1 -10.64 -4.94 16.14
CA ARG A 1 -10.33 -3.57 16.61
C ARG A 1 -11.35 -2.59 16.03
N PRO A 2 -12.23 -1.96 16.82
CA PRO A 2 -13.30 -1.10 16.29
C PRO A 2 -12.85 0.32 15.93
N TYR A 3 -11.81 0.85 16.61
CA TYR A 3 -11.31 2.21 16.41
C TYR A 3 -10.21 2.30 15.34
N THR A 4 -9.94 3.52 14.89
CA THR A 4 -8.81 3.88 14.03
C THR A 4 -7.85 4.82 14.76
N LEU A 5 -6.57 4.80 14.38
CA LEU A 5 -5.53 5.72 14.84
C LEU A 5 -4.92 6.45 13.64
N SER A 6 -4.94 7.78 13.66
CA SER A 6 -4.31 8.60 12.63
C SER A 6 -3.14 9.39 13.21
N VAL A 7 -2.05 9.52 12.45
CA VAL A 7 -0.88 10.33 12.80
C VAL A 7 -0.70 11.41 11.75
N ALA A 8 -0.56 12.67 12.19
CA ALA A 8 -0.27 13.80 11.30
C ALA A 8 1.15 14.32 11.54
N LEU A 9 1.88 14.60 10.47
CA LEU A 9 3.24 15.14 10.52
C LEU A 9 3.55 16.04 9.31
N PRO A 10 4.41 17.06 9.47
CA PRO A 10 4.78 17.93 8.37
C PRO A 10 5.74 17.20 7.43
N GLY A 11 5.56 17.37 6.12
CA GLY A 11 6.47 16.78 5.12
C GLY A 11 7.87 17.41 5.12
N SER A 12 7.99 18.63 5.61
CA SER A 12 9.23 19.42 5.70
C SER A 12 10.34 18.78 6.55
N ILE A 13 10.02 17.80 7.41
CA ILE A 13 11.05 17.08 8.17
C ILE A 13 12.09 16.40 7.27
N LEU A 14 11.71 16.07 6.02
CA LEU A 14 12.63 15.51 5.05
C LEU A 14 13.68 16.53 4.57
N ASP A 15 13.38 17.83 4.66
CA ASP A 15 14.29 18.92 4.25
C ASP A 15 15.48 19.08 5.18
N ASN A 16 15.39 18.58 6.41
CA ASN A 16 16.49 18.55 7.37
C ASN A 16 17.48 17.38 7.14
N ALA A 17 17.17 16.45 6.23
CA ALA A 17 18.05 15.32 5.95
C ALA A 17 19.28 15.74 5.16
N GLN A 18 20.47 15.30 5.60
CA GLN A 18 21.76 15.73 5.05
C GLN A 18 22.14 15.05 3.72
N SER A 19 21.45 13.98 3.34
CA SER A 19 21.68 13.29 2.07
C SER A 19 20.38 12.67 1.53
N PRO A 20 20.30 12.40 0.21
CA PRO A 20 19.16 11.69 -0.39
C PRO A 20 18.88 10.30 0.21
N GLU A 21 19.92 9.57 0.61
CA GLU A 21 19.84 8.28 1.28
C GLU A 21 19.22 8.43 2.67
N LEU A 22 19.73 9.37 3.47
CA LEU A 22 19.21 9.67 4.81
C LEU A 22 17.77 10.17 4.76
N ARG A 23 17.42 10.94 3.72
CA ARG A 23 16.05 11.42 3.49
C ARG A 23 15.07 10.26 3.27
N THR A 24 15.48 9.29 2.46
CA THR A 24 14.69 8.07 2.23
C THR A 24 14.61 7.24 3.51
N TYR A 25 15.73 7.09 4.23
CA TYR A 25 15.79 6.34 5.48
C TYR A 25 14.87 6.93 6.56
N LEU A 26 14.82 8.25 6.70
CA LEU A 26 13.94 8.96 7.63
C LEU A 26 12.46 8.66 7.34
N ALA A 27 12.04 8.70 6.08
CA ALA A 27 10.69 8.28 5.67
C ALA A 27 10.41 6.82 6.06
N GLY A 28 11.40 5.93 5.92
CA GLY A 28 11.31 4.55 6.39
C GLY A 28 11.15 4.39 7.90
N GLN A 29 11.83 5.23 8.70
CA GLN A 29 11.68 5.22 10.16
C GLN A 29 10.25 5.59 10.56
N ILE A 30 9.65 6.57 9.90
CA ILE A 30 8.25 6.99 10.14
C ILE A 30 7.28 5.85 9.80
N ALA A 31 7.43 5.24 8.62
CA ALA A 31 6.59 4.11 8.22
C ALA A 31 6.68 2.95 9.21
N ARG A 32 7.89 2.61 9.67
CA ARG A 32 8.11 1.55 10.67
C ARG A 32 7.46 1.88 12.01
N ALA A 33 7.65 3.10 12.51
CA ALA A 33 7.01 3.53 13.75
C ALA A 33 5.48 3.43 13.65
N CYS A 34 4.89 3.94 12.56
CA CYS A 34 3.45 3.87 12.33
C CYS A 34 2.94 2.42 12.24
N THR A 35 3.72 1.55 11.59
CA THR A 35 3.39 0.11 11.47
C THR A 35 3.43 -0.61 12.82
N ILE A 36 4.47 -0.36 13.64
CA ILE A 36 4.62 -0.95 14.98
C ILE A 36 3.43 -0.59 15.87
N PHE A 37 3.02 0.68 15.85
CA PHE A 37 1.87 1.17 16.63
C PHE A 37 0.52 0.95 15.92
N CYS A 38 0.52 0.20 14.81
CA CYS A 38 -0.67 -0.19 14.06
C CYS A 38 -1.58 0.99 13.66
N VAL A 39 -0.97 2.11 13.25
CA VAL A 39 -1.61 3.34 12.77
C VAL A 39 -2.37 3.06 11.47
N ASP A 40 -3.61 3.54 11.35
CA ASP A 40 -4.49 3.33 10.18
C ASP A 40 -4.34 4.40 9.10
N GLU A 41 -3.92 5.62 9.46
CA GLU A 41 -3.77 6.73 8.52
C GLU A 41 -2.55 7.59 8.87
N ILE A 42 -1.76 7.94 7.86
CA ILE A 42 -0.68 8.92 7.96
C ILE A 42 -1.06 10.15 7.14
N VAL A 43 -1.21 11.29 7.81
CA VAL A 43 -1.54 12.57 7.21
C VAL A 43 -0.26 13.39 7.08
N VAL A 44 0.19 13.60 5.84
CA VAL A 44 1.34 14.44 5.55
C VAL A 44 0.83 15.82 5.18
N PHE A 45 1.09 16.81 6.04
CA PHE A 45 0.65 18.18 5.82
C PHE A 45 1.77 19.11 5.38
N ASP A 46 1.41 20.14 4.62
CA ASP A 46 2.31 21.23 4.23
C ASP A 46 2.17 22.38 5.24
N GLU A 47 3.26 22.75 5.90
CA GLU A 47 3.29 23.85 6.88
C GLU A 47 3.59 25.23 6.26
N GLU A 48 4.06 25.27 5.01
CA GLU A 48 4.43 26.50 4.31
C GLU A 48 3.33 27.00 3.35
N GLY A 49 2.14 26.35 3.36
CA GLY A 49 0.96 26.78 2.61
C GLY A 49 0.98 26.42 1.12
N GLN A 50 1.65 25.33 0.73
CA GLN A 50 1.66 24.90 -0.67
C GLN A 50 0.53 23.90 -0.98
N GLU A 51 -0.14 24.09 -2.12
CA GLU A 51 -1.17 23.17 -2.59
C GLU A 51 -0.57 21.94 -3.30
N ALA A 52 -0.10 20.95 -2.54
CA ALA A 52 0.20 19.62 -3.08
C ALA A 52 -1.05 18.71 -2.98
N LYS A 53 -1.84 18.64 -4.07
CA LYS A 53 -3.10 17.86 -4.12
C LYS A 53 -2.93 16.40 -4.56
N SER A 54 -1.78 16.02 -5.11
CA SER A 54 -1.51 14.66 -5.62
C SER A 54 -0.08 14.21 -5.39
N VAL A 55 0.11 12.90 -5.24
CA VAL A 55 1.43 12.25 -5.31
C VAL A 55 1.86 11.98 -6.74
N GLU A 56 1.03 12.24 -7.74
CA GLU A 56 1.34 12.11 -9.16
C GLU A 56 2.11 13.35 -9.64
N GLY A 57 3.31 13.16 -10.18
CA GLY A 57 4.19 14.25 -10.64
C GLY A 57 5.65 13.84 -10.82
N GLU A 58 6.37 14.55 -11.69
CA GLU A 58 7.82 14.39 -11.91
C GLU A 58 8.63 15.02 -10.78
N PHE A 59 9.64 14.30 -10.29
CA PHE A 59 10.64 14.88 -9.40
C PHE A 59 11.54 15.84 -10.18
N ARG A 60 11.51 17.13 -9.79
CA ARG A 60 12.28 18.20 -10.44
C ARG A 60 13.56 18.58 -9.68
N GLY A 61 14.07 17.68 -8.83
CA GLY A 61 15.29 17.89 -8.05
C GLY A 61 15.07 18.44 -6.64
N VAL A 62 16.01 18.12 -5.76
CA VAL A 62 16.06 18.59 -4.36
C VAL A 62 16.18 20.11 -4.34
N GLY A 63 15.24 20.81 -3.69
CA GLY A 63 15.33 22.26 -3.46
C GLY A 63 14.11 23.10 -3.84
N LYS A 64 13.04 22.50 -4.41
CA LYS A 64 11.75 23.19 -4.54
C LYS A 64 10.83 22.77 -3.40
N LYS A 65 10.44 23.77 -2.59
CA LYS A 65 9.44 23.69 -1.52
C LYS A 65 8.21 22.90 -2.02
N GLY A 66 7.60 22.06 -1.17
CA GLY A 66 6.43 21.22 -1.48
C GLY A 66 6.73 19.80 -2.00
N GLN A 67 7.93 19.54 -2.51
CA GLN A 67 8.31 18.17 -2.93
C GLN A 67 8.52 17.23 -1.74
N ALA A 68 8.83 17.76 -0.56
CA ALA A 68 9.05 16.96 0.65
C ALA A 68 7.80 16.16 1.05
N CYS A 69 6.64 16.80 1.04
CA CYS A 69 5.35 16.17 1.31
C CYS A 69 5.05 15.05 0.30
N VAL A 70 5.22 15.33 -1.00
CA VAL A 70 4.97 14.37 -2.08
C VAL A 70 5.92 13.17 -1.98
N GLN A 71 7.21 13.42 -1.78
CA GLN A 71 8.22 12.38 -1.64
C GLN A 71 7.95 11.51 -0.41
N LEU A 72 7.66 12.14 0.73
CA LEU A 72 7.32 11.41 1.96
C LEU A 72 6.11 10.53 1.72
N ALA A 73 5.01 11.08 1.20
CA ALA A 73 3.79 10.34 0.96
C ALA A 73 4.01 9.16 -0.01
N ARG A 74 4.80 9.37 -1.08
CA ARG A 74 5.13 8.33 -2.06
C ARG A 74 5.95 7.19 -1.45
N ILE A 75 6.96 7.50 -0.62
CA ILE A 75 7.76 6.48 0.07
C ILE A 75 6.89 5.71 1.07
N LEU A 76 6.05 6.41 1.84
CA LEU A 76 5.12 5.78 2.80
C LEU A 76 4.16 4.81 2.10
N GLN A 77 3.56 5.21 0.96
CA GLN A 77 2.69 4.36 0.14
C GLN A 77 3.43 3.16 -0.44
N TYR A 78 4.67 3.37 -0.93
CA TYR A 78 5.50 2.29 -1.46
C TYR A 78 5.81 1.23 -0.39
N LEU A 79 6.13 1.68 0.82
CA LEU A 79 6.44 0.80 1.94
C LEU A 79 5.22 0.02 2.41
N GLU A 80 4.05 0.66 2.51
CA GLU A 80 2.80 -0.03 2.89
C GLU A 80 2.39 -1.10 1.88
N CYS A 81 2.63 -0.85 0.59
CA CYS A 81 2.24 -1.77 -0.46
C CYS A 81 3.00 -3.11 -0.38
N PRO A 82 2.30 -4.26 -0.36
CA PRO A 82 2.90 -5.59 -0.38
C PRO A 82 3.85 -5.78 -1.58
N GLN A 83 4.97 -6.48 -1.35
CA GLN A 83 6.06 -6.57 -2.33
C GLN A 83 5.62 -7.07 -3.71
N TYR A 84 4.69 -8.03 -3.78
CA TYR A 84 4.20 -8.60 -5.03
C TYR A 84 3.30 -7.65 -5.84
N LEU A 85 2.77 -6.60 -5.21
CA LEU A 85 1.93 -5.58 -5.85
C LEU A 85 2.70 -4.34 -6.28
N ARG A 86 3.91 -4.11 -5.74
CA ARG A 86 4.67 -2.88 -6.00
C ARG A 86 4.93 -2.64 -7.49
N LYS A 87 5.21 -3.70 -8.27
CA LYS A 87 5.43 -3.59 -9.72
C LYS A 87 4.18 -3.13 -10.49
N ALA A 88 2.98 -3.40 -9.96
CA ALA A 88 1.72 -3.00 -10.59
C ALA A 88 1.37 -1.54 -10.30
N PHE A 89 1.66 -1.05 -9.08
CA PHE A 89 1.25 0.28 -8.63
C PHE A 89 2.34 1.35 -8.71
N PHE A 90 3.62 0.97 -8.67
CA PHE A 90 4.74 1.92 -8.58
C PHE A 90 5.67 1.76 -9.78
N PRO A 91 5.58 2.65 -10.79
CA PRO A 91 6.59 2.73 -11.83
C PRO A 91 7.96 3.11 -11.24
N LYS A 92 9.03 2.86 -12.00
CA LYS A 92 10.37 3.32 -11.59
C LYS A 92 10.36 4.83 -11.44
N HIS A 93 10.67 5.31 -10.24
CA HIS A 93 10.65 6.72 -9.91
C HIS A 93 11.89 7.10 -9.10
N GLN A 94 12.44 8.30 -9.32
CA GLN A 94 13.65 8.78 -8.65
C GLN A 94 13.53 8.83 -7.12
N ASP A 95 12.39 9.27 -6.59
CA ASP A 95 12.08 9.23 -5.15
C ASP A 95 12.22 7.85 -4.50
N LEU A 96 12.09 6.78 -5.30
CA LEU A 96 12.17 5.40 -4.84
C LEU A 96 13.52 4.75 -5.18
N GLN A 97 14.50 5.52 -5.67
CA GLN A 97 15.81 4.97 -6.08
C GLN A 97 16.54 4.29 -4.92
N PHE A 98 16.36 4.78 -3.69
CA PHE A 98 16.97 4.23 -2.48
C PHE A 98 15.99 3.36 -1.67
N ALA A 99 14.83 2.98 -2.23
CA ALA A 99 13.87 2.16 -1.52
C ALA A 99 14.44 0.78 -1.08
N GLY A 100 15.48 0.30 -1.77
CA GLY A 100 16.20 -0.93 -1.38
C GLY A 100 17.03 -0.81 -0.09
N LEU A 101 17.30 0.40 0.40
CA LEU A 101 17.97 0.64 1.69
C LEU A 101 17.00 0.48 2.88
N LEU A 102 15.69 0.56 2.61
CA LEU A 102 14.68 0.65 3.65
C LEU A 102 14.47 -0.71 4.31
N ASN A 103 14.40 -0.68 5.64
CA ASN A 103 14.04 -1.85 6.43
C ASN A 103 12.60 -2.26 6.12
N PRO A 104 12.31 -3.57 5.98
CA PRO A 104 10.96 -4.05 5.73
C PRO A 104 10.01 -3.69 6.88
N LEU A 105 8.73 -3.52 6.57
CA LEU A 105 7.68 -3.27 7.57
C LEU A 105 7.22 -4.55 8.26
N ASP A 106 7.28 -5.70 7.57
CA ASP A 106 6.85 -7.02 8.05
C ASP A 106 5.45 -7.01 8.70
N SER A 107 4.52 -6.26 8.11
CA SER A 107 3.13 -6.16 8.57
C SER A 107 2.31 -7.40 8.15
N PRO A 108 1.17 -7.69 8.81
CA PRO A 108 0.39 -8.91 8.55
C PRO A 108 -0.09 -9.10 7.10
N HIS A 109 -0.22 -8.02 6.33
CA HIS A 109 -0.58 -8.07 4.91
C HIS A 109 0.63 -8.21 3.97
N HIS A 110 1.86 -8.22 4.48
CA HIS A 110 3.12 -8.48 3.75
C HIS A 110 3.46 -9.97 3.76
N VAL A 111 2.51 -10.76 3.27
CA VAL A 111 2.59 -12.22 3.30
C VAL A 111 3.52 -12.79 2.25
N ARG A 112 4.16 -13.92 2.56
CA ARG A 112 4.92 -14.71 1.58
C ARG A 112 3.97 -15.52 0.69
N GLN A 113 4.48 -16.02 -0.43
CA GLN A 113 3.67 -16.76 -1.41
C GLN A 113 3.04 -18.03 -0.83
N ASP A 114 3.77 -18.75 0.03
CA ASP A 114 3.36 -20.05 0.60
C ASP A 114 2.66 -19.93 1.97
N GLU A 115 2.40 -18.72 2.44
CA GLU A 115 1.83 -18.48 3.78
C GLU A 115 0.30 -18.52 3.76
N ASP A 116 -0.31 -19.41 4.53
CA ASP A 116 -1.76 -19.51 4.60
C ASP A 116 -2.35 -18.40 5.48
N THR A 117 -3.15 -17.53 4.87
CA THR A 117 -3.77 -16.36 5.51
C THR A 117 -5.22 -16.22 5.09
N GLU A 118 -6.09 -15.77 6.00
CA GLU A 118 -7.52 -15.59 5.72
C GLU A 118 -7.77 -14.46 4.72
N PHE A 119 -7.02 -13.37 4.84
CA PHE A 119 -7.13 -12.19 4.00
C PHE A 119 -5.83 -12.00 3.21
N ARG A 120 -5.95 -11.51 1.98
CA ARG A 120 -4.82 -11.08 1.16
C ARG A 120 -5.17 -9.83 0.37
N GLU A 121 -4.18 -8.97 0.20
CA GLU A 121 -4.24 -7.87 -0.75
C GLU A 121 -4.02 -8.39 -2.17
N GLY A 122 -4.70 -7.81 -3.15
CA GLY A 122 -4.54 -8.22 -4.54
C GLY A 122 -4.84 -7.10 -5.53
N VAL A 123 -4.42 -7.31 -6.77
CA VAL A 123 -4.74 -6.45 -7.91
C VAL A 123 -5.57 -7.23 -8.93
N VAL A 124 -6.65 -6.61 -9.40
CA VAL A 124 -7.49 -7.21 -10.46
C VAL A 124 -6.67 -7.29 -11.75
N VAL A 125 -6.56 -8.49 -12.33
CA VAL A 125 -5.79 -8.69 -13.57
C VAL A 125 -6.64 -8.35 -14.79
N ASP A 126 -5.98 -7.81 -15.81
CA ASP A 126 -6.60 -7.58 -17.11
C ASP A 126 -6.73 -8.90 -17.88
N ARG A 127 -7.82 -9.61 -17.60
CA ARG A 127 -8.12 -10.90 -18.20
C ARG A 127 -9.53 -10.87 -18.79
N PRO A 128 -9.69 -11.19 -20.09
CA PRO A 128 -11.00 -11.18 -20.72
C PRO A 128 -11.89 -12.25 -20.07
N THR A 129 -13.00 -11.80 -19.48
CA THR A 129 -14.02 -12.66 -18.87
C THR A 129 -15.36 -12.37 -19.51
N ARG A 130 -16.21 -13.41 -19.62
CA ARG A 130 -17.60 -13.22 -20.05
C ARG A 130 -18.33 -12.40 -18.98
N ALA A 131 -19.25 -11.53 -19.40
CA ALA A 131 -20.08 -10.77 -18.47
C ALA A 131 -20.76 -11.72 -17.46
N GLY A 132 -20.66 -11.40 -16.16
CA GLY A 132 -21.21 -12.21 -15.07
C GLY A 132 -20.36 -13.41 -14.62
N HIS A 133 -19.18 -13.66 -15.20
CA HIS A 133 -18.28 -14.73 -14.75
C HIS A 133 -17.25 -14.30 -13.70
N GLY A 134 -17.37 -13.06 -13.19
CA GLY A 134 -16.47 -12.49 -12.19
C GLY A 134 -15.14 -12.02 -12.76
N SER A 135 -14.22 -11.63 -11.87
CA SER A 135 -12.87 -11.20 -12.21
C SER A 135 -11.81 -12.13 -11.60
N PHE A 136 -10.57 -11.98 -12.07
CA PHE A 136 -9.41 -12.66 -11.51
C PHE A 136 -8.53 -11.64 -10.77
N VAL A 137 -7.94 -12.06 -9.65
CA VAL A 137 -7.12 -11.21 -8.79
C VAL A 137 -5.77 -11.88 -8.54
N ASN A 138 -4.69 -11.13 -8.73
CA ASN A 138 -3.36 -11.54 -8.32
C ASN A 138 -3.13 -11.16 -6.84
N CYS A 139 -3.19 -12.16 -5.96
CA CYS A 139 -2.96 -12.01 -4.51
C CYS A 139 -1.56 -12.48 -4.06
N GLY A 140 -0.57 -12.52 -4.97
CA GLY A 140 0.79 -12.96 -4.64
C GLY A 140 0.92 -14.46 -4.33
N MET A 141 -0.06 -15.27 -4.73
CA MET A 141 -0.09 -16.72 -4.57
C MET A 141 0.40 -17.43 -5.84
N LYS A 142 0.59 -18.76 -5.79
CA LYS A 142 0.94 -19.57 -6.99
C LYS A 142 -0.13 -19.54 -8.09
N LYS A 143 -1.40 -19.39 -7.71
CA LYS A 143 -2.55 -19.35 -8.60
C LYS A 143 -3.32 -18.05 -8.36
N GLU A 144 -3.94 -17.52 -9.40
CA GLU A 144 -4.86 -16.39 -9.28
C GLU A 144 -6.08 -16.76 -8.44
N VAL A 145 -6.68 -15.76 -7.79
CA VAL A 145 -7.93 -15.90 -7.04
C VAL A 145 -9.07 -15.45 -7.92
N LYS A 146 -10.04 -16.34 -8.15
CA LYS A 146 -11.30 -16.01 -8.82
C LYS A 146 -12.27 -15.41 -7.82
N ILE A 147 -12.85 -14.27 -8.17
CA ILE A 147 -13.87 -13.57 -7.41
C ILE A 147 -15.17 -13.47 -8.22
N ASP A 148 -16.31 -13.40 -7.54
CA ASP A 148 -17.63 -13.36 -8.21
C ASP A 148 -18.01 -11.97 -8.72
N LYS A 149 -17.35 -10.91 -8.22
CA LYS A 149 -17.60 -9.52 -8.65
C LYS A 149 -16.84 -9.21 -9.94
N ASN A 150 -17.51 -8.54 -10.87
CA ASN A 150 -16.89 -7.93 -12.04
C ASN A 150 -16.31 -6.57 -11.62
N LEU A 151 -14.99 -6.47 -11.56
CA LEU A 151 -14.24 -5.27 -11.20
C LEU A 151 -13.29 -4.85 -12.32
N GLU A 152 -13.02 -3.55 -12.39
CA GLU A 152 -12.07 -2.98 -13.35
C GLU A 152 -10.64 -3.49 -13.10
N PRO A 153 -9.90 -3.84 -14.17
CA PRO A 153 -8.48 -4.19 -14.06
C PRO A 153 -7.65 -3.09 -13.39
N GLY A 154 -6.60 -3.49 -12.66
CA GLY A 154 -5.70 -2.57 -11.97
C GLY A 154 -6.20 -2.10 -10.60
N LEU A 155 -7.44 -2.40 -10.21
CA LEU A 155 -7.95 -2.04 -8.89
C LEU A 155 -7.28 -2.86 -7.77
N ARG A 156 -6.84 -2.19 -6.70
CA ARG A 156 -6.38 -2.84 -5.47
C ARG A 156 -7.58 -3.27 -4.63
N VAL A 157 -7.61 -4.54 -4.23
CA VAL A 157 -8.72 -5.13 -3.47
C VAL A 157 -8.22 -6.01 -2.33
N THR A 158 -8.98 -6.03 -1.24
CA THR A 158 -8.80 -6.99 -0.15
C THR A 158 -9.69 -8.20 -0.41
N VAL A 159 -9.08 -9.38 -0.48
CA VAL A 159 -9.77 -10.65 -0.75
C VAL A 159 -9.71 -11.53 0.48
N ARG A 160 -10.88 -11.98 0.94
CA ARG A 160 -10.99 -13.07 1.91
C ARG A 160 -11.00 -14.39 1.16
N LEU A 161 -10.01 -15.24 1.43
CA LEU A 161 -9.91 -16.57 0.82
C LEU A 161 -10.96 -17.50 1.42
N ASN A 162 -11.54 -18.36 0.59
CA ASN A 162 -12.44 -19.39 1.10
C ASN A 162 -11.63 -20.44 1.88
N PRO A 163 -12.13 -20.96 3.02
CA PRO A 163 -11.42 -21.96 3.80
C PRO A 163 -11.27 -23.28 3.04
N THR A 164 -12.25 -23.62 2.20
CA THR A 164 -12.21 -24.82 1.36
C THR A 164 -11.73 -24.44 -0.05
N GLN A 165 -10.46 -24.71 -0.33
CA GLN A 165 -9.90 -24.62 -1.68
C GLN A 165 -9.93 -26.00 -2.34
N LEU A 166 -10.23 -26.05 -3.64
CA LEU A 166 -10.18 -27.29 -4.43
C LEU A 166 -8.77 -27.41 -5.05
N PRO A 167 -7.93 -28.37 -4.63
CA PRO A 167 -6.52 -28.44 -5.08
C PRO A 167 -6.39 -28.60 -6.61
N GLU A 168 -7.34 -29.31 -7.21
CA GLU A 168 -7.41 -29.60 -8.65
C GLU A 168 -7.79 -28.38 -9.50
N CYS A 169 -8.37 -27.34 -8.91
CA CYS A 169 -8.73 -26.14 -9.65
C CYS A 169 -7.49 -25.33 -10.05
N LYS A 170 -7.52 -24.75 -11.25
CA LYS A 170 -6.47 -23.86 -11.77
C LYS A 170 -6.39 -22.53 -11.03
N THR A 171 -7.40 -22.18 -10.25
CA THR A 171 -7.50 -20.92 -9.50
C THR A 171 -8.00 -21.16 -8.08
N TYR A 172 -7.59 -20.32 -7.16
CA TYR A 172 -8.19 -20.24 -5.83
C TYR A 172 -9.54 -19.51 -5.91
N ARG A 173 -10.38 -19.66 -4.88
CA ARG A 173 -11.64 -18.92 -4.73
C ARG A 173 -11.61 -18.01 -3.52
N GLY A 174 -12.14 -16.80 -3.69
CA GLY A 174 -12.24 -15.83 -2.61
C GLY A 174 -13.34 -14.80 -2.88
N THR A 175 -13.59 -13.99 -1.87
CA THR A 175 -14.61 -12.94 -1.89
C THR A 175 -13.98 -11.59 -1.61
N VAL A 176 -14.34 -10.57 -2.39
CA VAL A 176 -13.86 -9.20 -2.14
C VAL A 176 -14.62 -8.62 -0.97
N VAL A 177 -13.87 -8.24 0.05
CA VAL A 177 -14.35 -7.68 1.31
C VAL A 177 -13.93 -6.22 1.45
N SER A 178 -14.43 -5.54 2.47
CA SER A 178 -13.92 -4.21 2.81
C SER A 178 -12.47 -4.30 3.27
N SER A 179 -11.64 -3.32 2.91
CA SER A 179 -10.27 -3.20 3.43
C SER A 179 -10.20 -3.01 4.94
N GLN A 180 -11.31 -2.63 5.58
CA GLN A 180 -11.43 -2.50 7.03
C GLN A 180 -11.84 -3.81 7.72
N GLU A 181 -12.25 -4.83 6.96
CA GLU A 181 -12.72 -6.10 7.51
C GLU A 181 -11.62 -6.86 8.31
N PRO A 182 -10.36 -6.96 7.84
CA PRO A 182 -9.28 -7.60 8.60
C PRO A 182 -9.09 -6.98 10.00
N ARG A 183 -9.17 -5.65 10.09
CA ARG A 183 -9.07 -4.91 11.36
C ARG A 183 -10.30 -5.09 12.24
N THR A 184 -11.48 -4.89 11.68
CA THR A 184 -12.72 -4.85 12.46
C THR A 184 -13.17 -6.22 12.93
N ARG A 185 -13.04 -7.26 12.08
CA ARG A 185 -13.46 -8.63 12.39
C ARG A 185 -12.33 -9.50 12.96
N ALA A 186 -11.16 -9.53 12.32
CA ALA A 186 -10.07 -10.42 12.73
C ALA A 186 -9.06 -9.77 13.68
N GLY A 187 -9.17 -8.45 13.93
CA GLY A 187 -8.23 -7.73 14.79
C GLY A 187 -6.84 -7.56 14.19
N LEU A 188 -6.68 -7.85 12.89
CA LEU A 188 -5.40 -7.76 12.18
C LEU A 188 -5.09 -6.31 11.81
N TYR A 189 -3.82 -5.93 11.96
CA TYR A 189 -3.34 -4.70 11.36
C TYR A 189 -3.21 -4.87 9.84
N TRP A 190 -3.73 -3.92 9.07
CA TRP A 190 -3.88 -4.05 7.62
C TRP A 190 -3.25 -2.88 6.85
N GLY A 191 -2.14 -2.36 7.38
CA GLY A 191 -1.45 -1.20 6.82
C GLY A 191 -2.11 0.13 7.18
N TYR A 192 -1.62 1.19 6.53
CA TYR A 192 -2.12 2.55 6.68
C TYR A 192 -2.49 3.16 5.32
N THR A 193 -3.43 4.09 5.32
CA THR A 193 -3.63 4.99 4.18
C THR A 193 -2.81 6.25 4.34
N VAL A 194 -2.29 6.80 3.24
CA VAL A 194 -1.54 8.06 3.26
C VAL A 194 -2.36 9.15 2.60
N ARG A 195 -2.54 10.27 3.31
CA ARG A 195 -3.28 11.43 2.81
C ARG A 195 -2.41 12.68 2.84
N LEU A 196 -2.36 13.40 1.72
CA LEU A 196 -1.78 14.75 1.66
C LEU A 196 -2.82 15.77 2.13
N ALA A 197 -2.39 16.75 2.91
CA ALA A 197 -3.21 17.86 3.36
C ALA A 197 -2.51 19.20 3.10
N SER A 198 -3.22 20.13 2.47
CA SER A 198 -2.83 21.54 2.42
C SER A 198 -3.44 22.27 3.61
N CYS A 199 -2.67 23.16 4.26
CA CYS A 199 -3.20 24.10 5.24
C CYS A 199 -3.94 25.26 4.55
#